data_AF-A0A3Q0EVJ4-F1
#
_entry.id   AF-A0A3Q0EVJ4-F1
#
_cell.length_a   1.000
_cell.length_b   1.000
_cell.length_c   1.000
_cell.angle_alpha   90.00
_cell.angle_beta   90.00
_cell.angle_gamma   90.00
#
_symmetry.space_group_name_H-M   'P 1'
#
loop_
_entity.id
_entity.type
_entity.pdbx_description
1 polymer ?
#
loop_
_entity_poly.entity_id
_entity_poly.type
_entity_poly.pdbx_seq_one_letter_code
_entity_poly.pdbx_strand_id
1 'polypeptide(L)'
;MEQFDFVRNWGFWGKLETQKGFKTLNWKQPPPPPQHNVPVLVETTESSNAIAVAVVDANTIIESGEKLHGLADKFISIPEVMEEIRDPVSRHKLSFLPFSIQTMEPSPKSINKVVKFAKATGDLQTLSDVDIKLIALTYTLEAQIHGTKNLRDAPPPVQTLNVKRFLEKDMPGWGSNVPNLQE
;
A
#
# COMPACT_ATOMS: atom_id res chain seq x y z
N MET A 1 -1.09 -34.52 -11.84
CA MET A 1 -1.18 -35.33 -10.60
C MET A 1 0.14 -35.11 -9.87
N GLU A 2 0.21 -34.08 -9.03
CA GLU A 2 -0.14 -34.17 -7.60
C GLU A 2 0.81 -35.10 -6.86
N GLN A 3 1.80 -34.51 -6.16
CA GLN A 3 2.17 -34.77 -4.75
C GLN A 3 3.44 -33.99 -4.42
N PHE A 4 3.32 -32.83 -3.75
CA PHE A 4 3.52 -32.67 -2.30
C PHE A 4 5.00 -32.76 -1.85
N ASP A 5 5.76 -31.68 -2.06
CA ASP A 5 6.97 -31.40 -1.27
C ASP A 5 6.57 -30.56 -0.04
N PHE A 6 6.11 -31.25 1.00
CA PHE A 6 5.98 -30.72 2.35
C PHE A 6 7.16 -31.23 3.17
N VAL A 7 7.82 -30.33 3.89
CA VAL A 7 8.89 -30.56 4.89
C VAL A 7 10.32 -30.71 4.35
N ARG A 8 10.97 -29.57 4.08
CA ARG A 8 12.42 -29.40 4.34
C ARG A 8 12.72 -27.98 4.82
N ASN A 9 12.42 -27.67 6.08
CA ASN A 9 13.14 -26.56 6.74
C ASN A 9 13.14 -26.59 8.29
N TRP A 10 13.41 -27.74 8.90
CA TRP A 10 13.88 -27.86 10.29
C TRP A 10 14.94 -29.00 10.21
N GLY A 11 16.24 -28.87 10.45
CA GLY A 11 17.03 -27.95 11.26
C GLY A 11 17.88 -28.76 12.25
N PHE A 12 18.72 -29.71 11.81
CA PHE A 12 19.52 -30.54 12.72
C PHE A 12 20.82 -31.05 12.08
N TRP A 13 21.97 -30.63 12.60
CA TRP A 13 23.24 -31.33 12.49
C TRP A 13 23.91 -31.28 13.87
N GLY A 14 23.87 -32.39 14.61
CA GLY A 14 24.62 -32.57 15.86
C GLY A 14 25.73 -33.58 15.64
N LYS A 15 26.98 -33.22 15.96
CA LYS A 15 28.13 -34.14 15.93
C LYS A 15 28.22 -34.86 17.28
N LEU A 16 28.17 -36.19 17.28
CA LEU A 16 28.42 -37.02 18.45
C LEU A 16 29.92 -37.27 18.56
N GLU A 17 30.57 -36.69 19.56
CA GLU A 17 31.95 -37.02 19.96
C GLU A 17 31.87 -37.71 21.33
N THR A 18 32.50 -38.88 21.49
CA THR A 18 32.37 -39.73 22.69
C THR A 18 33.70 -39.83 23.45
N GLN A 19 33.59 -39.84 24.80
CA GLN A 19 34.55 -40.28 25.85
C GLN A 19 35.37 -39.15 26.52
N LYS A 20 35.45 -38.97 27.86
CA LYS A 20 35.02 -39.72 29.06
C LYS A 20 34.68 -38.73 30.20
N GLY A 21 33.66 -39.04 31.01
CA GLY A 21 33.45 -38.43 32.33
C GLY A 21 32.50 -37.21 32.36
N PHE A 22 31.47 -37.30 33.21
CA PHE A 22 30.48 -36.28 33.58
C PHE A 22 29.71 -35.58 32.45
N LYS A 23 28.43 -35.94 32.30
CA LYS A 23 27.49 -35.31 31.36
C LYS A 23 27.03 -33.96 31.91
N THR A 24 27.62 -32.87 31.44
CA THR A 24 27.00 -31.53 31.50
C THR A 24 26.50 -31.16 30.11
N LEU A 25 25.18 -31.09 29.93
CA LEU A 25 24.55 -30.56 28.72
C LEU A 25 24.75 -29.05 28.68
N ASN A 26 25.71 -28.58 27.88
CA ASN A 26 25.84 -27.16 27.56
C ASN A 26 24.92 -26.82 26.39
N TRP A 27 23.77 -26.24 26.71
CA TRP A 27 22.89 -25.62 25.73
C TRP A 27 23.51 -24.29 25.25
N LYS A 28 24.02 -24.24 24.02
CA LYS A 28 24.23 -22.98 23.32
C LYS A 28 23.02 -22.74 22.43
N GLN A 29 22.26 -21.69 22.73
CA GLN A 29 21.18 -21.23 21.84
C GLN A 29 21.78 -20.95 20.46
N PRO A 30 21.14 -21.37 19.36
CA PRO A 30 21.57 -20.95 18.03
C PRO A 30 21.51 -19.42 17.97
N PRO A 31 22.46 -18.76 17.27
CA PRO A 31 22.37 -17.32 17.06
C PRO A 31 20.99 -17.00 16.47
N PRO A 32 20.33 -15.92 16.95
CA PRO A 32 19.05 -15.52 16.38
C PRO A 32 19.20 -15.41 14.86
N PRO A 33 18.21 -15.87 14.08
CA PRO A 33 18.23 -15.70 12.64
C PRO A 33 18.53 -14.24 12.32
N PRO A 34 19.33 -13.93 11.28
CA PRO A 34 19.67 -12.56 10.93
C PRO A 34 18.37 -11.78 10.83
N GLN A 35 18.19 -10.85 11.77
CA GLN A 35 17.09 -9.91 11.75
C GLN A 35 17.25 -9.15 10.43
N HIS A 36 16.45 -9.49 9.43
CA HIS A 36 16.23 -8.55 8.35
C HIS A 36 15.68 -7.32 9.05
N ASN A 37 16.51 -6.28 9.12
CA ASN A 37 16.08 -4.92 9.41
C ASN A 37 15.07 -4.54 8.32
N VAL A 38 13.84 -5.02 8.46
CA VAL A 38 12.70 -4.24 8.00
C VAL A 38 12.72 -3.01 8.90
N PRO A 39 12.88 -1.80 8.35
CA PRO A 39 12.71 -0.60 9.16
C PRO A 39 11.28 -0.64 9.71
N VAL A 40 11.14 -1.03 10.97
CA VAL A 40 9.91 -0.92 11.73
C VAL A 40 9.69 0.57 11.93
N LEU A 41 8.99 1.20 10.98
CA LEU A 41 8.87 2.66 10.90
C LEU A 41 7.75 3.23 11.77
N VAL A 42 7.33 2.60 12.86
CA VAL A 42 6.32 3.22 13.73
C VAL A 42 6.65 2.98 15.19
N GLU A 43 7.51 3.84 15.73
CA GLU A 43 7.37 4.29 17.11
C GLU A 43 5.97 4.89 17.26
N THR A 44 5.21 4.36 18.21
CA THR A 44 3.87 4.82 18.57
C THR A 44 4.03 6.15 19.29
N THR A 45 4.17 7.24 18.54
CA THR A 45 4.22 8.58 19.09
C THR A 45 2.79 9.07 19.31
N GLU A 46 2.47 9.50 20.52
CA GLU A 46 1.31 10.34 20.79
C GLU A 46 1.44 11.61 19.95
N SER A 47 0.75 11.67 18.82
CA SER A 47 0.85 12.80 17.91
C SER A 47 -0.39 13.68 17.97
N SER A 48 -0.18 14.98 17.77
CA SER A 48 -1.23 16.00 17.77
C SER A 48 -2.11 15.95 16.52
N ASN A 49 -1.72 15.19 15.51
CA ASN A 49 -2.41 15.10 14.22
C ASN A 49 -3.31 13.86 14.20
N ALA A 50 -4.45 13.97 13.53
CA ALA A 50 -5.40 12.86 13.42
C ALA A 50 -4.87 11.68 12.57
N ILE A 51 -3.81 11.91 11.78
CA ILE A 51 -3.25 10.94 10.84
C ILE A 51 -1.77 10.73 11.17
N ALA A 52 -1.38 9.50 11.51
CA ALA A 52 0.00 9.17 11.82
C ALA A 52 0.90 9.11 10.56
N VAL A 53 0.38 8.53 9.48
CA VAL A 53 1.13 8.30 8.23
C VAL A 53 0.24 8.58 7.04
N ALA A 54 0.72 9.40 6.12
CA ALA A 54 0.08 9.69 4.84
C ALA A 54 0.95 9.24 3.67
N VAL A 55 0.34 8.49 2.74
CA VAL A 55 0.96 8.16 1.45
C VAL A 55 0.62 9.24 0.44
N VAL A 56 1.62 9.76 -0.26
CA VAL A 56 1.48 10.94 -1.13
C VAL A 56 1.82 10.60 -2.58
N ASP A 57 0.94 11.03 -3.48
CA ASP A 57 1.10 10.95 -4.94
C ASP A 57 1.72 12.24 -5.53
N ALA A 58 2.27 12.17 -6.75
CA ALA A 58 2.87 13.29 -7.48
C ALA A 58 1.91 14.48 -7.56
N ASN A 59 0.66 14.24 -7.96
CA ASN A 59 -0.34 15.31 -8.13
C ASN A 59 -0.60 16.04 -6.80
N THR A 60 -0.59 15.30 -5.69
CA THR A 60 -0.82 15.89 -4.37
C THR A 60 0.33 16.83 -3.97
N ILE A 61 1.57 16.46 -4.32
CA ILE A 61 2.76 17.29 -4.08
C ILE A 61 2.72 18.56 -4.96
N ILE A 62 2.31 18.42 -6.22
CA ILE A 62 2.29 19.52 -7.20
C ILE A 62 1.20 20.55 -6.85
N GLU A 63 0.01 20.09 -6.47
CA GLU A 63 -1.17 20.94 -6.32
C GLU A 63 -1.39 21.43 -4.88
N SER A 64 -1.05 20.62 -3.87
CA SER A 64 -1.44 20.86 -2.48
C SER A 64 -0.32 20.78 -1.44
N GLY A 65 0.95 20.78 -1.87
CA GLY A 65 2.12 20.60 -0.99
C GLY A 65 2.12 21.43 0.30
N GLU A 66 1.72 22.71 0.24
CA GLU A 66 1.68 23.58 1.42
C GLU A 66 0.56 23.24 2.42
N LYS A 67 -0.56 22.71 1.93
CA LYS A 67 -1.73 22.34 2.77
C LYS A 67 -1.55 21.01 3.49
N LEU A 68 -0.57 20.20 3.06
CA LEU A 68 -0.24 18.94 3.72
C LEU A 68 0.44 19.18 5.07
N HIS A 69 1.01 20.36 5.29
CA HIS A 69 1.67 20.67 6.55
C HIS A 69 0.68 20.60 7.74
N GLY A 70 0.92 19.67 8.66
CA GLY A 70 0.06 19.42 9.83
C GLY A 70 -1.10 18.46 9.59
N LEU A 71 -1.23 17.87 8.40
CA LEU A 71 -2.24 16.83 8.15
C LEU A 71 -1.83 15.49 8.74
N ALA A 72 -0.54 15.15 8.63
CA ALA A 72 0.03 13.91 9.13
C ALA A 72 1.44 14.10 9.69
N ASP A 73 1.86 13.18 10.55
CA ASP A 73 3.20 13.24 11.16
C ASP A 73 4.29 12.78 10.21
N LYS A 74 3.98 11.80 9.35
CA LYS A 74 4.91 11.24 8.38
C LYS A 74 4.29 11.20 6.99
N PHE A 75 5.04 11.70 6.02
CA PHE A 75 4.71 11.62 4.60
C PHE A 75 5.61 10.59 3.92
N ILE A 76 4.99 9.63 3.25
CA ILE A 76 5.70 8.55 2.56
C ILE A 76 5.25 8.53 1.09
N SER A 77 6.20 8.32 0.19
CA SER A 77 5.92 8.11 -1.24
C SER A 77 6.84 7.01 -1.79
N ILE A 78 6.71 6.70 -3.07
CA ILE A 78 7.59 5.77 -3.78
C ILE A 78 8.63 6.57 -4.58
N PRO A 79 9.83 6.02 -4.82
CA PRO A 79 10.87 6.73 -5.57
C PRO A 79 10.43 7.05 -7.00
N GLU A 80 9.61 6.21 -7.65
CA GLU A 80 9.13 6.45 -9.01
C GLU A 80 8.27 7.72 -9.11
N VAL A 81 7.48 8.03 -8.07
CA VAL A 81 6.71 9.27 -7.99
C VAL A 81 7.64 10.48 -7.91
N MET A 82 8.73 10.37 -7.15
CA MET A 82 9.72 11.44 -7.05
C MET A 82 10.46 11.66 -8.38
N GLU A 83 10.70 10.58 -9.13
CA GLU A 83 11.28 10.64 -10.48
C GLU A 83 10.32 11.19 -11.53
N GLU A 84 9.01 11.05 -11.32
CA GLU A 84 7.98 11.62 -12.21
C GLU A 84 7.97 13.15 -12.16
N ILE A 85 8.25 13.73 -10.99
CA ILE A 85 8.29 15.18 -10.75
C ILE A 85 9.54 15.80 -11.39
N ARG A 86 9.51 16.01 -12.71
CA ARG A 86 10.63 16.59 -13.48
C ARG A 86 10.49 18.08 -13.77
N ASP A 87 9.28 18.62 -13.70
CA ASP A 87 8.98 20.03 -13.94
C ASP A 87 9.74 20.95 -12.97
N PRO A 88 10.46 21.98 -13.45
CA PRO A 88 11.12 22.99 -12.61
C PRO A 88 10.22 23.62 -11.54
N VAL A 89 8.95 23.92 -11.87
CA VAL A 89 7.99 24.55 -10.94
C VAL A 89 7.65 23.59 -9.81
N SER A 90 7.38 22.33 -10.16
CA SER A 90 7.05 21.29 -9.19
C SER A 90 8.25 20.92 -8.31
N ARG A 91 9.46 20.89 -8.87
CA ARG A 91 10.69 20.67 -8.10
C ARG A 91 10.98 21.82 -7.14
N HIS A 92 10.73 23.06 -7.56
CA HIS A 92 10.82 24.20 -6.67
C HIS A 92 9.82 24.04 -5.52
N LYS A 93 8.54 23.74 -5.78
CA LYS A 93 7.56 23.46 -4.73
C LYS A 93 8.02 22.37 -3.76
N LEU A 94 8.55 21.27 -4.27
CA LEU A 94 9.05 20.15 -3.47
C LEU A 94 10.22 20.55 -2.56
N SER A 95 11.14 21.40 -3.02
CA SER A 95 12.27 21.89 -2.21
C SER A 95 11.87 22.91 -1.13
N PHE A 96 10.71 23.53 -1.26
CA PHE A 96 10.20 24.53 -0.31
C PHE A 96 9.18 23.95 0.68
N LEU A 97 8.95 22.63 0.65
CA LEU A 97 8.04 21.99 1.59
C LEU A 97 8.60 22.11 3.02
N PRO A 98 7.77 22.51 4.01
CA PRO A 98 8.17 22.61 5.40
C PRO A 98 8.33 21.24 6.09
N PHE A 99 8.13 20.13 5.36
CA PHE A 99 8.27 18.76 5.85
C PHE A 99 9.02 17.89 4.83
N SER A 100 9.57 16.77 5.29
CA SER A 100 10.26 15.81 4.43
C SER A 100 9.32 14.67 4.00
N ILE A 101 9.39 14.33 2.71
CA ILE A 101 8.72 13.14 2.16
C ILE A 101 9.76 12.02 2.12
N GLN A 102 9.46 10.91 2.79
CA GLN A 102 10.30 9.72 2.79
C GLN A 102 9.92 8.81 1.62
N THR A 103 10.91 8.28 0.91
CA THR A 103 10.68 7.29 -0.14
C THR A 103 10.80 5.89 0.42
N MET A 104 9.82 5.02 0.12
CA MET A 104 9.81 3.64 0.56
C MET A 104 9.22 2.72 -0.51
N GLU A 105 9.85 1.57 -0.69
CA GLU A 105 9.36 0.53 -1.61
C GLU A 105 8.30 -0.37 -0.94
N PRO A 106 7.19 -0.69 -1.63
CA PRO A 106 6.22 -1.65 -1.13
C PRO A 106 6.75 -3.08 -1.13
N SER A 107 6.23 -3.91 -0.21
CA SER A 107 6.55 -5.34 -0.21
C SER A 107 6.00 -6.04 -1.46
N PRO A 108 6.75 -6.96 -2.11
CA PRO A 108 6.25 -7.70 -3.27
C PRO A 108 5.02 -8.55 -2.95
N LYS A 109 4.84 -8.94 -1.68
CA LYS A 109 3.62 -9.63 -1.23
C LYS A 109 2.39 -8.71 -1.31
N SER A 110 2.56 -7.45 -0.93
CA SER A 110 1.51 -6.42 -0.98
C SER A 110 1.15 -6.09 -2.43
N ILE A 111 2.14 -5.92 -3.31
CA ILE A 111 1.92 -5.68 -4.74
C ILE A 111 1.07 -6.80 -5.34
N ASN A 112 1.45 -8.07 -5.09
CA ASN A 112 0.70 -9.21 -5.61
C ASN A 112 -0.74 -9.27 -5.10
N LYS A 113 -1.00 -8.85 -3.85
CA LYS A 113 -2.37 -8.75 -3.32
C LYS A 113 -3.17 -7.67 -4.02
N VAL A 114 -2.61 -6.48 -4.18
CA VAL A 114 -3.28 -5.36 -4.87
C VAL A 114 -3.57 -5.72 -6.32
N VAL A 115 -2.62 -6.33 -7.04
CA VAL A 115 -2.83 -6.80 -8.41
C VAL A 115 -3.96 -7.81 -8.50
N LYS A 116 -4.03 -8.78 -7.57
CA LYS A 116 -5.13 -9.76 -7.54
C LYS A 116 -6.47 -9.09 -7.25
N PHE A 117 -6.49 -8.11 -6.34
CA PHE A 117 -7.69 -7.36 -6.01
C PHE A 117 -8.18 -6.52 -7.20
N ALA A 118 -7.28 -5.77 -7.85
CA ALA A 118 -7.57 -4.98 -9.04
C ALA A 118 -8.03 -5.83 -10.23
N LYS A 119 -7.53 -7.06 -10.37
CA LYS A 119 -8.04 -8.04 -11.35
C LYS A 119 -9.47 -8.47 -11.05
N ALA A 120 -9.80 -8.63 -9.77
CA ALA A 120 -11.14 -9.05 -9.35
C ALA A 120 -12.17 -7.91 -9.47
N THR A 121 -11.76 -6.65 -9.30
CA THR A 121 -12.63 -5.48 -9.51
C THR A 121 -12.73 -5.04 -10.98
N GLY A 122 -11.70 -5.35 -11.78
CA GLY A 122 -11.60 -4.91 -13.17
C GLY A 122 -10.76 -3.65 -13.38
N ASP A 123 -10.25 -3.04 -12.32
CA ASP A 123 -9.49 -1.78 -12.38
C ASP A 123 -8.04 -1.93 -12.86
N LEU A 124 -7.55 -3.18 -13.01
CA LEU A 124 -6.15 -3.40 -13.39
C LEU A 124 -5.78 -2.73 -14.72
N GLN A 125 -6.71 -2.63 -15.67
CA GLN A 125 -6.43 -2.02 -16.98
C GLN A 125 -6.37 -0.49 -16.94
N THR A 126 -6.96 0.13 -15.92
CA THR A 126 -7.03 1.59 -15.78
C THR A 126 -5.95 2.16 -14.85
N LEU A 127 -5.44 1.35 -13.93
CA LEU A 127 -4.40 1.74 -12.99
C LEU A 127 -3.01 1.61 -13.63
N SER A 128 -2.16 2.62 -13.42
CA SER A 128 -0.76 2.55 -13.84
C SER A 128 0.08 1.71 -12.87
N ASP A 129 1.30 1.33 -13.28
CA ASP A 129 2.24 0.61 -12.42
C ASP A 129 2.60 1.43 -11.16
N VAL A 130 2.67 2.76 -11.29
CA VAL A 130 2.94 3.70 -10.19
C VAL A 130 1.76 3.69 -9.21
N ASP A 131 0.53 3.74 -9.72
CA ASP A 131 -0.69 3.67 -8.89
C ASP A 131 -0.77 2.35 -8.11
N ILE A 132 -0.47 1.22 -8.76
CA ILE A 132 -0.45 -0.09 -8.12
C ILE A 132 0.58 -0.12 -6.98
N LYS A 133 1.76 0.46 -7.18
CA LYS A 133 2.80 0.55 -6.15
C LYS A 133 2.39 1.44 -4.98
N LEU A 134 1.76 2.59 -5.23
CA LEU A 134 1.24 3.48 -4.17
C LEU A 134 0.16 2.79 -3.32
N ILE A 135 -0.77 2.07 -3.96
CA ILE A 135 -1.80 1.30 -3.26
C ILE A 135 -1.14 0.16 -2.46
N ALA A 136 -0.14 -0.51 -3.02
CA ALA A 136 0.62 -1.56 -2.33
C ALA A 136 1.45 -1.03 -1.14
N LEU A 137 1.96 0.20 -1.24
CA LEU A 137 2.68 0.88 -0.17
C LEU A 137 1.73 1.16 0.99
N THR A 138 0.53 1.68 0.68
CA THR A 138 -0.54 1.91 1.66
C THR A 138 -0.95 0.61 2.34
N TYR A 139 -1.12 -0.48 1.58
CA TYR A 139 -1.39 -1.81 2.14
C TYR A 139 -0.28 -2.28 3.09
N THR A 140 0.98 -2.06 2.73
CA THR A 140 2.15 -2.46 3.53
C THR A 140 2.17 -1.72 4.86
N LEU A 141 1.94 -0.41 4.85
CA LEU A 141 1.90 0.42 6.04
C LEU A 141 0.72 0.06 6.95
N GLU A 142 -0.48 -0.12 6.39
CA GLU A 142 -1.65 -0.52 7.18
C GLU A 142 -1.44 -1.90 7.84
N ALA A 143 -0.88 -2.85 7.10
CA ALA A 143 -0.58 -4.18 7.61
C ALA A 143 0.50 -4.15 8.72
N GLN A 144 1.42 -3.19 8.69
CA GLN A 144 2.45 -3.01 9.73
C GLN A 144 1.90 -2.33 10.98
N ILE A 145 1.02 -1.33 10.83
CA ILE A 145 0.55 -0.48 11.93
C ILE A 145 -0.67 -1.10 12.63
N HIS A 146 -1.70 -1.45 11.85
CA HIS A 146 -2.99 -1.92 12.38
C HIS A 146 -3.20 -3.42 12.17
N GLY A 147 -2.34 -4.06 11.38
CA GLY A 147 -2.48 -5.46 10.97
C GLY A 147 -3.42 -5.63 9.78
N THR A 148 -3.76 -6.87 9.44
CA THR A 148 -4.61 -7.18 8.26
C THR A 148 -6.11 -7.19 8.55
N LYS A 149 -6.52 -6.86 9.78
CA LYS A 149 -7.92 -6.96 10.22
C LYS A 149 -8.87 -5.99 9.49
N ASN A 150 -8.35 -4.85 9.03
CA ASN A 150 -9.12 -3.83 8.32
C ASN A 150 -9.08 -4.01 6.79
N LEU A 151 -8.26 -4.95 6.29
CA LEU A 151 -8.00 -5.11 4.87
C LEU A 151 -8.83 -6.27 4.32
N ARG A 152 -9.56 -6.01 3.24
CA ARG A 152 -10.31 -7.05 2.54
C ARG A 152 -9.40 -7.78 1.57
N ASP A 153 -9.47 -9.12 1.56
CA ASP A 153 -8.72 -9.93 0.60
C ASP A 153 -9.42 -10.05 -0.76
N ALA A 154 -10.74 -9.83 -0.81
CA ALA A 154 -11.54 -9.87 -2.04
C ALA A 154 -12.57 -8.73 -2.06
N PRO A 155 -12.91 -8.20 -3.26
CA PRO A 155 -13.97 -7.21 -3.38
C PRO A 155 -15.34 -7.81 -3.04
N PRO A 156 -16.28 -7.02 -2.49
CA PRO A 156 -17.64 -7.48 -2.27
C PRO A 156 -18.32 -7.83 -3.61
N PRO A 157 -19.25 -8.80 -3.62
CA PRO A 157 -19.96 -9.18 -4.83
C PRO A 157 -20.73 -7.99 -5.40
N VAL A 158 -20.66 -7.81 -6.72
CA VAL A 158 -21.37 -6.76 -7.44
C VAL A 158 -22.88 -6.92 -7.22
N GLN A 159 -23.50 -5.91 -6.63
CA GLN A 159 -24.96 -5.88 -6.46
C GLN A 159 -25.58 -5.17 -7.65
N THR A 160 -26.22 -5.94 -8.52
CA THR A 160 -27.02 -5.37 -9.61
C THR A 160 -28.40 -5.00 -9.08
N LEU A 161 -28.60 -3.72 -8.81
CA LEU A 161 -29.95 -3.22 -8.57
C LEU A 161 -30.65 -3.11 -9.93
N ASN A 162 -31.59 -4.00 -10.20
CA ASN A 162 -32.48 -3.87 -11.35
C ASN A 162 -33.46 -2.73 -11.09
N VAL A 163 -33.02 -1.51 -11.35
CA VAL A 163 -33.91 -0.36 -11.30
C VAL A 163 -34.80 -0.45 -12.53
N LYS A 164 -36.11 -0.64 -12.34
CA LYS A 164 -37.09 -0.35 -13.39
C LYS A 164 -36.81 1.09 -13.78
N ARG A 165 -36.19 1.29 -14.95
CA ARG A 165 -35.85 2.55 -15.60
C ARG A 165 -36.26 3.73 -14.71
N PHE A 166 -35.30 4.34 -14.00
CA PHE A 166 -35.54 5.65 -13.40
C PHE A 166 -36.26 6.45 -14.49
N LEU A 167 -37.49 6.88 -14.23
CA LEU A 167 -38.14 7.87 -15.08
C LEU A 167 -37.09 8.96 -15.19
N GLU A 168 -36.47 9.13 -16.37
CA GLU A 168 -35.51 10.19 -16.62
C GLU A 168 -36.24 11.46 -16.21
N LYS A 169 -35.91 11.97 -15.03
CA LYS A 169 -36.35 13.29 -14.66
C LYS A 169 -35.47 14.16 -15.53
N ASP A 170 -36.06 14.75 -16.57
CA ASP A 170 -35.35 15.61 -17.52
C ASP A 170 -34.38 16.49 -16.75
N MET A 171 -33.09 16.39 -17.11
CA MET A 171 -32.06 17.18 -16.45
C MET A 171 -32.39 18.66 -16.63
N PRO A 172 -32.44 19.47 -15.55
CA PRO A 172 -32.73 20.88 -15.69
C PRO A 172 -31.66 21.53 -16.57
N GLY A 173 -32.07 21.97 -17.77
CA GLY A 173 -31.20 22.65 -18.73
C GLY A 173 -30.74 21.82 -19.94
N TRP A 174 -31.13 20.55 -20.08
CA TRP A 174 -30.81 19.78 -21.29
C TRP A 174 -32.10 19.30 -21.97
N GLY A 175 -32.40 19.83 -23.16
CA GLY A 175 -33.38 19.24 -24.09
C GLY A 175 -34.73 19.96 -24.32
N SER A 176 -35.02 21.09 -23.67
CA SER A 176 -36.33 21.79 -23.86
C SER A 176 -36.25 23.13 -24.62
N ASN A 177 -35.30 23.28 -25.54
CA ASN A 177 -35.14 24.51 -26.36
C ASN A 177 -35.06 24.24 -27.87
N VAL A 178 -35.85 23.28 -28.37
CA VAL A 178 -36.16 23.23 -29.81
C VAL A 178 -37.63 23.60 -29.99
N PRO A 179 -37.96 24.89 -30.24
CA PRO A 179 -39.24 25.22 -30.83
C PRO A 179 -39.35 24.41 -32.13
N ASN A 180 -40.49 23.73 -32.32
CA ASN A 180 -40.84 23.12 -33.59
C ASN A 180 -40.53 24.11 -34.73
N LEU A 181 -39.48 23.83 -35.52
CA LEU A 181 -39.37 24.36 -36.86
C LEU A 181 -40.48 23.69 -37.67
N GLN A 182 -41.61 24.39 -37.74
CA GLN A 182 -42.66 24.06 -38.69
C GLN A 182 -42.11 24.29 -40.10
N GLU A 183 -42.12 23.20 -40.88
CA GLU A 183 -41.95 23.04 -42.34
C GLU A 183 -40.97 23.95 -43.10
#